data_AF-A0A924W4N9-F1
#
_entry.id   AF-A0A924W4N9-F1
#
_cell.length_a   1.000
_cell.length_b   1.000
_cell.length_c   1.000
_cell.angle_alpha   90.00
_cell.angle_beta   90.00
_cell.angle_gamma   90.00
#
_symmetry.space_group_name_H-M   'P 1'
#
loop_
_entity.id
_entity.type
_entity.pdbx_description
1 polymer ?
#
loop_
_entity_poly.entity_id
_entity_poly.type
_entity_poly.pdbx_seq_one_letter_code
_entity_poly.pdbx_strand_id
1 'polypeptide(L)'
;MTRIALTALAASAFLVASSVGQPQVAPATATADAAVYTPPPPLPSQAERMRLRSGMAAAESSDWSGLAQLRDGATDPLIRRMLQWRWASSTDAPLYFDDIAQALTELQGWPGRTTMRTRAEEAILSSRLSASDRVAFLRSENGPITGDGRMALAISLKANGQRSEAAEIARAAWRDDALSTEMEDRALAEFSSAFTSEDHAARVDGLLWRDQHTAARRLLPRVSTADRLLANARIA
;
A
#
# COMPACT_ATOMS: atom_id res chain seq x y z
N MET A 1 9.10 -56.96 -28.46
CA MET A 1 10.02 -58.03 -28.92
C MET A 1 10.88 -57.46 -30.04
N THR A 2 12.17 -57.81 -29.99
CA THR A 2 13.16 -57.82 -31.09
C THR A 2 13.70 -56.51 -31.69
N ARG A 3 14.96 -56.24 -31.33
CA ARG A 3 15.98 -55.46 -32.05
C ARG A 3 16.32 -56.12 -33.40
N ILE A 4 17.07 -55.40 -34.26
CA ILE A 4 18.20 -55.83 -35.16
C ILE A 4 18.19 -54.94 -36.42
N ALA A 5 19.12 -53.99 -36.53
CA ALA A 5 20.43 -54.04 -37.21
C ALA A 5 20.33 -53.75 -38.72
N LEU A 6 20.89 -52.63 -39.20
CA LEU A 6 22.27 -52.47 -39.69
C LEU A 6 22.53 -53.29 -40.96
N THR A 7 22.70 -52.62 -42.10
CA THR A 7 23.85 -52.80 -43.01
C THR A 7 23.73 -51.90 -44.24
N ALA A 8 24.85 -51.26 -44.56
CA ALA A 8 25.09 -50.47 -45.74
C ALA A 8 25.25 -51.35 -46.98
N LEU A 9 24.94 -50.81 -48.16
CA LEU A 9 25.60 -51.20 -49.40
C LEU A 9 25.67 -50.01 -50.36
N ALA A 10 26.87 -49.78 -50.88
CA ALA A 10 27.21 -48.74 -51.84
C ALA A 10 26.72 -49.11 -53.25
N ALA A 11 26.28 -48.10 -54.02
CA ALA A 11 26.28 -48.16 -55.48
C ALA A 11 26.32 -46.73 -56.04
N SER A 12 27.45 -46.40 -56.66
CA SER A 12 27.67 -45.15 -57.38
C SER A 12 26.83 -45.14 -58.66
N ALA A 13 26.06 -44.08 -58.87
CA ALA A 13 25.47 -43.76 -60.17
C ALA A 13 25.80 -42.30 -60.52
N PHE A 14 26.52 -42.14 -61.63
CA PHE A 14 26.74 -40.88 -62.31
C PHE A 14 25.39 -40.26 -62.67
N LEU A 15 25.12 -39.05 -62.18
CA LEU A 15 23.96 -38.25 -62.58
C LEU A 15 24.43 -36.99 -63.29
N VAL A 16 23.99 -36.90 -64.53
CA VAL A 16 24.17 -35.83 -65.50
C VAL A 16 23.71 -34.50 -64.91
N ALA A 17 24.60 -33.52 -64.89
CA ALA A 17 24.27 -32.15 -64.50
C ALA A 17 23.28 -31.54 -65.50
N SER A 18 22.04 -31.35 -65.07
CA SER A 18 21.10 -30.43 -65.71
C SER A 18 20.96 -29.23 -64.78
N SER A 19 21.65 -28.14 -65.13
CA SER A 19 21.62 -26.88 -64.39
C SER A 19 20.29 -26.16 -64.61
N VAL A 20 19.28 -26.50 -63.80
CA VAL A 20 18.12 -25.62 -63.60
C VAL A 20 18.56 -24.55 -62.61
N GLY A 21 18.65 -23.30 -63.07
CA GLY A 21 19.07 -22.16 -62.26
C GLY A 21 18.17 -21.99 -61.05
N GLN A 22 18.71 -22.23 -59.86
CA GLN A 22 18.07 -21.76 -58.63
C GLN A 22 18.29 -20.25 -58.53
N PRO A 23 17.24 -19.45 -58.24
CA PRO A 23 17.44 -18.06 -57.89
C PRO A 23 18.31 -18.00 -56.64
N GLN A 24 19.47 -17.37 -56.78
CA GLN A 24 20.39 -17.09 -55.69
C GLN A 24 19.70 -16.14 -54.72
N VAL A 25 19.07 -16.68 -53.67
CA VAL A 25 18.63 -15.90 -52.52
C VAL A 25 19.92 -15.46 -51.82
N ALA A 26 20.34 -14.22 -52.09
CA ALA A 26 21.43 -13.61 -51.36
C ALA A 26 21.12 -13.70 -49.85
N PRO A 27 22.10 -14.07 -49.00
CA PRO A 27 21.88 -14.04 -47.56
C PRO A 27 21.46 -12.62 -47.18
N ALA A 28 20.24 -12.47 -46.67
CA ALA A 28 19.79 -11.23 -46.09
C ALA A 28 20.79 -10.87 -44.98
N THR A 29 21.49 -9.75 -45.13
CA THR A 29 22.31 -9.20 -44.07
C THR A 29 21.42 -8.99 -42.85
N ALA A 30 21.59 -9.81 -41.82
CA ALA A 30 21.00 -9.56 -40.54
C ALA A 30 21.58 -8.25 -40.01
N THR A 31 20.85 -7.16 -40.17
CA THR A 31 21.10 -5.93 -39.41
C THR A 31 20.82 -6.27 -37.96
N ALA A 32 21.88 -6.51 -37.20
CA ALA A 32 21.78 -6.54 -35.75
C ALA A 32 21.33 -5.14 -35.31
N ASP A 33 20.09 -5.02 -34.84
CA ASP A 33 19.65 -3.84 -34.11
C ASP A 33 20.55 -3.73 -32.88
N ALA A 34 21.54 -2.85 -32.97
CA ALA A 34 22.39 -2.53 -31.85
C ALA A 34 21.51 -1.87 -30.79
N ALA A 35 21.18 -2.62 -29.73
CA ALA A 35 20.55 -2.05 -28.55
C ALA A 35 21.39 -0.84 -28.12
N VAL A 36 20.78 0.36 -28.14
CA VAL A 36 21.44 1.59 -27.69
C VAL A 36 21.83 1.41 -26.24
N TYR A 37 23.13 1.25 -25.97
CA TYR A 37 23.66 1.19 -24.62
C TYR A 37 23.52 2.59 -24.00
N THR A 38 22.53 2.75 -23.14
CA THR A 38 22.42 3.93 -22.27
C THR A 38 23.29 3.66 -21.04
N PRO A 39 24.41 4.38 -20.84
CA PRO A 39 25.23 4.20 -19.65
C PRO A 39 24.39 4.48 -18.40
N PRO A 40 24.64 3.75 -17.29
CA PRO A 40 23.94 4.01 -16.04
C PRO A 40 24.18 5.45 -15.59
N PRO A 41 23.22 6.08 -14.90
CA PRO A 41 23.39 7.42 -14.39
C PRO A 41 24.62 7.49 -13.47
N PRO A 42 25.35 8.62 -13.47
CA PRO A 42 26.50 8.79 -12.61
C PRO A 42 26.08 8.69 -11.14
N LEU A 43 26.99 8.20 -10.29
CA LEU A 43 26.75 8.12 -8.85
C LEU A 43 26.59 9.53 -8.24
N PRO A 44 25.74 9.70 -7.20
CA PRO A 44 25.63 10.95 -6.46
C PRO A 44 26.99 11.44 -5.94
N SER A 45 27.17 12.75 -5.79
CA SER A 45 28.43 13.33 -5.29
C SER A 45 28.79 12.85 -3.87
N GLN A 46 30.06 13.00 -3.46
CA GLN A 46 30.46 12.62 -2.09
C GLN A 46 29.67 13.38 -1.02
N ALA A 47 29.40 14.68 -1.24
CA ALA A 47 28.59 15.50 -0.33
C ALA A 47 27.16 14.96 -0.19
N GLU A 48 26.53 14.56 -1.30
CA GLU A 48 25.19 13.99 -1.32
C GLU A 48 25.15 12.60 -0.65
N ARG A 49 26.16 11.75 -0.85
CA ARG A 49 26.29 10.48 -0.12
C ARG A 49 26.47 10.68 1.40
N MET A 50 27.21 11.71 1.80
CA MET A 50 27.35 12.06 3.22
C MET A 50 26.04 12.56 3.81
N ARG A 51 25.30 13.40 3.07
CA ARG A 51 23.97 13.88 3.45
C ARG A 51 23.00 12.72 3.69
N LEU A 52 22.99 11.72 2.79
CA LEU A 52 22.21 10.51 2.98
C LEU A 52 22.57 9.79 4.29
N ARG A 53 23.87 9.54 4.52
CA ARG A 53 24.34 8.86 5.74
C ARG A 53 23.90 9.60 7.00
N SER A 54 24.10 10.92 7.03
CA SER A 54 23.66 11.75 8.15
C SER A 54 22.15 11.72 8.34
N GLY A 55 21.37 11.70 7.26
CA GLY A 55 19.91 11.64 7.34
C GLY A 55 19.41 10.29 7.86
N MET A 56 20.03 9.19 7.45
CA MET A 56 19.72 7.87 8.01
C MET A 56 20.04 7.79 9.50
N ALA A 57 21.21 8.31 9.92
CA ALA A 57 21.60 8.38 11.33
C ALA A 57 20.64 9.26 12.14
N ALA A 58 20.19 10.38 11.59
CA ALA A 58 19.20 11.25 12.22
C ALA A 58 17.88 10.50 12.49
N ALA A 59 17.38 9.73 11.51
CA ALA A 59 16.20 8.88 11.73
C ALA A 59 16.42 7.78 12.77
N GLU A 60 17.61 7.16 12.82
CA GLU A 60 17.95 6.17 13.85
C GLU A 60 17.95 6.77 15.26
N SER A 61 18.31 8.05 15.41
CA SER A 61 18.25 8.79 16.67
C SER A 61 16.92 9.54 16.89
N SER A 62 15.88 9.25 16.10
CA SER A 62 14.58 9.95 16.12
C SER A 62 14.65 11.47 15.89
N ASP A 63 15.74 11.96 15.29
CA ASP A 63 15.93 13.35 14.86
C ASP A 63 15.27 13.57 13.49
N TRP A 64 13.94 13.60 13.50
CA TRP A 64 13.14 13.75 12.29
C TRP A 64 13.24 15.15 11.67
N SER A 65 13.50 16.17 12.50
CA SER A 65 13.72 17.53 12.02
C SER A 65 15.07 17.65 11.31
N GLY A 66 16.13 17.04 11.85
CA GLY A 66 17.43 16.93 11.20
C GLY A 66 17.35 16.17 9.88
N LEU A 67 16.62 15.04 9.82
CA LEU A 67 16.37 14.34 8.56
C LEU A 67 15.66 15.24 7.55
N ALA A 68 14.58 15.93 7.94
CA ALA A 68 13.83 16.80 7.05
C ALA A 68 14.71 17.93 6.48
N GLN A 69 15.55 18.56 7.30
CA GLN A 69 16.51 19.57 6.83
C GLN A 69 17.51 18.98 5.83
N LEU A 70 18.00 17.77 6.08
CA LEU A 70 18.90 17.08 5.16
C LEU A 70 18.22 16.73 3.84
N ARG A 71 16.96 16.26 3.88
CA ARG A 71 16.11 15.99 2.71
C ARG A 71 15.92 17.26 1.87
N ASP A 72 15.51 18.35 2.50
CA ASP A 72 15.15 19.58 1.79
C ASP A 72 16.37 20.27 1.16
N GLY A 73 17.54 20.13 1.79
CA GLY A 73 18.81 20.58 1.24
C GLY A 73 19.49 19.64 0.25
N ALA A 74 18.94 18.44 -0.02
CA ALA A 74 19.51 17.50 -0.97
C ALA A 74 19.34 18.00 -2.40
N THR A 75 20.43 18.10 -3.15
CA THR A 75 20.41 18.53 -4.56
C THR A 75 20.25 17.36 -5.52
N ASP A 76 20.65 16.16 -5.09
CA ASP A 76 20.47 14.93 -5.85
C ASP A 76 19.04 14.37 -5.66
N PRO A 77 18.25 14.17 -6.73
CA PRO A 77 16.88 13.69 -6.62
C PRO A 77 16.75 12.30 -5.99
N LEU A 78 17.72 11.41 -6.20
CA LEU A 78 17.71 10.08 -5.59
C LEU A 78 17.93 10.19 -4.09
N ILE A 79 18.90 10.99 -3.64
CA ILE A 79 19.16 11.20 -2.21
C ILE A 79 17.95 11.83 -1.52
N ARG A 80 17.34 12.84 -2.14
CA ARG A 80 16.09 13.45 -1.62
C ARG A 80 14.99 12.41 -1.44
N ARG A 81 14.75 11.56 -2.45
CA ARG A 81 13.74 10.49 -2.41
C ARG A 81 14.05 9.44 -1.36
N MET A 82 15.30 9.05 -1.18
CA MET A 82 15.69 8.09 -0.13
C MET A 82 15.41 8.62 1.28
N LEU A 83 15.68 9.91 1.51
CA LEU A 83 15.37 10.55 2.80
C LEU A 83 13.85 10.71 2.99
N GLN A 84 13.11 11.10 1.94
CA GLN A 84 11.65 11.13 1.98
C GLN A 84 11.06 9.74 2.26
N TRP A 85 11.58 8.71 1.61
CA TRP A 85 11.19 7.32 1.83
C TRP A 85 11.40 6.93 3.29
N ARG A 86 12.61 7.18 3.83
CA ARG A 86 12.93 6.86 5.22
C ARG A 86 11.96 7.56 6.17
N TRP A 87 11.64 8.84 5.98
CA TRP A 87 10.66 9.52 6.82
C TRP A 87 9.26 8.88 6.67
N ALA A 88 8.79 8.68 5.44
CA ALA A 88 7.40 8.30 5.18
C ALA A 88 7.08 6.86 5.56
N SER A 89 8.06 5.96 5.47
CA SER A 89 7.89 4.55 5.85
C SER A 89 8.15 4.28 7.34
N SER A 90 8.47 5.29 8.15
CA SER A 90 8.84 5.13 9.56
C SER A 90 7.68 5.44 10.47
N THR A 91 7.15 4.43 11.18
CA THR A 91 5.97 4.58 12.05
C THR A 91 6.19 5.53 13.22
N ASP A 92 7.44 5.73 13.62
CA ASP A 92 7.92 6.61 14.68
C ASP A 92 8.23 8.04 14.22
N ALA A 93 8.19 8.31 12.90
CA ALA A 93 8.29 9.67 12.38
C ALA A 93 6.98 10.44 12.63
N PRO A 94 7.04 11.77 12.82
CA PRO A 94 5.87 12.63 12.96
C PRO A 94 4.81 12.37 11.88
N LEU A 95 3.55 12.59 12.21
CA LEU A 95 2.45 12.25 11.32
C LEU A 95 1.95 13.49 10.58
N TYR A 96 2.54 13.78 9.42
CA TYR A 96 2.14 14.90 8.55
C TYR A 96 1.56 14.37 7.24
N PHE A 97 0.26 14.58 7.04
CA PHE A 97 -0.46 14.05 5.87
C PHE A 97 0.17 14.49 4.54
N ASP A 98 0.49 15.78 4.39
CA ASP A 98 0.99 16.33 3.13
C ASP A 98 2.34 15.70 2.72
N ASP A 99 3.26 15.52 3.67
CA ASP A 99 4.54 14.83 3.43
C ASP A 99 4.32 13.36 3.01
N ILE A 100 3.41 12.64 3.68
CA ILE A 100 3.12 11.23 3.35
C ILE A 100 2.45 11.12 1.98
N ALA A 101 1.49 11.99 1.67
CA ALA A 101 0.79 12.02 0.39
C ALA A 101 1.74 12.34 -0.77
N GLN A 102 2.69 13.26 -0.56
CA GLN A 102 3.77 13.54 -1.50
C GLN A 102 4.66 12.31 -1.70
N ALA A 103 5.07 11.63 -0.62
CA ALA A 103 5.86 10.41 -0.70
C ALA A 103 5.13 9.31 -1.50
N LEU A 104 3.85 9.08 -1.23
CA LEU A 104 3.03 8.11 -1.98
C LEU A 104 2.99 8.42 -3.47
N THR A 105 2.99 9.70 -3.84
CA THR A 105 2.99 10.13 -5.25
C THR A 105 4.37 9.95 -5.90
N GLU A 106 5.44 10.34 -5.22
CA GLU A 106 6.80 10.34 -5.77
C GLU A 106 7.48 8.96 -5.76
N LEU A 107 7.10 8.09 -4.83
CA LEU A 107 7.77 6.81 -4.54
C LEU A 107 6.94 5.62 -5.04
N GLN A 108 6.43 5.71 -6.27
CA GLN A 108 5.74 4.60 -6.92
C GLN A 108 6.70 3.43 -7.15
N GLY A 109 6.28 2.22 -6.75
CA GLY A 109 7.11 1.00 -6.81
C GLY A 109 8.17 0.86 -5.72
N TRP A 110 8.28 1.80 -4.78
CA TRP A 110 9.21 1.70 -3.64
C TRP A 110 8.66 0.79 -2.54
N PRO A 111 9.51 0.17 -1.71
CA PRO A 111 9.07 -0.63 -0.58
C PRO A 111 8.39 0.24 0.49
N GLY A 112 7.55 -0.38 1.33
CA GLY A 112 6.91 0.30 2.46
C GLY A 112 5.71 1.18 2.09
N ARG A 113 5.22 1.12 0.84
CA ARG A 113 4.01 1.85 0.40
C ARG A 113 2.78 1.55 1.24
N THR A 114 2.57 0.29 1.65
CA THR A 114 1.47 -0.07 2.55
C THR A 114 1.58 0.68 3.88
N THR A 115 2.78 0.75 4.48
CA THR A 115 3.03 1.52 5.70
C THR A 115 2.75 3.01 5.49
N MET A 116 3.20 3.59 4.38
CA MET A 116 2.91 4.99 4.03
C MET A 116 1.40 5.22 3.88
N ARG A 117 0.69 4.29 3.22
CA ARG A 117 -0.77 4.36 3.05
C ARG A 117 -1.50 4.32 4.40
N THR A 118 -1.14 3.38 5.28
CA THR A 118 -1.68 3.31 6.65
C THR A 118 -1.43 4.61 7.42
N ARG A 119 -0.21 5.15 7.38
CA ARG A 119 0.13 6.42 8.04
C ARG A 119 -0.66 7.60 7.45
N ALA A 120 -0.89 7.62 6.14
CA ALA A 120 -1.71 8.65 5.51
C ALA A 120 -3.18 8.57 5.96
N GLU A 121 -3.73 7.37 6.07
CA GLU A 121 -5.09 7.14 6.59
C GLU A 121 -5.24 7.63 8.03
N GLU A 122 -4.24 7.38 8.89
CA GLU A 122 -4.20 7.89 10.26
C GLU A 122 -4.17 9.43 10.30
N ALA A 123 -3.38 10.05 9.42
CA ALA A 123 -3.20 11.50 9.38
C ALA A 123 -4.37 12.29 8.77
N ILE A 124 -5.21 11.63 7.96
CA ILE A 124 -6.06 12.32 7.01
C ILE A 124 -7.12 13.21 7.65
N LEU A 125 -7.69 12.80 8.78
CA LEU A 125 -8.74 13.58 9.46
C LEU A 125 -8.21 14.86 10.09
N SER A 126 -6.89 14.95 10.29
CA SER A 126 -6.18 16.14 10.79
C SER A 126 -5.58 16.99 9.65
N SER A 127 -5.72 16.54 8.40
CA SER A 127 -5.24 17.28 7.23
C SER A 127 -6.07 18.53 6.95
N ARG A 128 -5.50 19.46 6.18
CA ARG A 128 -6.17 20.67 5.71
C ARG A 128 -7.07 20.43 4.48
N LEU A 129 -7.18 19.18 4.04
CA LEU A 129 -8.00 18.82 2.88
C LEU A 129 -9.48 19.14 3.11
N SER A 130 -10.15 19.50 2.01
CA SER A 130 -11.61 19.57 1.99
C SER A 130 -12.21 18.18 2.20
N ALA A 131 -13.50 18.12 2.56
CA ALA A 131 -14.18 16.83 2.72
C ALA A 131 -14.16 16.01 1.42
N SER A 132 -14.35 16.65 0.26
CA SER A 132 -14.28 16.00 -1.04
C SER A 132 -12.89 15.47 -1.36
N ASP A 133 -11.83 16.21 -1.04
CA ASP A 133 -10.46 15.78 -1.30
C ASP A 133 -10.06 14.60 -0.41
N ARG A 134 -10.51 14.58 0.85
CA ARG A 134 -10.33 13.41 1.73
C ARG A 134 -11.01 12.17 1.17
N VAL A 135 -12.25 12.30 0.67
CA VAL A 135 -12.97 11.20 0.00
C VAL A 135 -12.21 10.72 -1.23
N ALA A 136 -11.74 11.65 -2.07
CA ALA A 136 -10.99 11.31 -3.29
C ALA A 136 -9.69 10.55 -2.96
N PHE A 137 -8.93 11.03 -1.97
CA PHE A 137 -7.72 10.36 -1.52
C PHE A 137 -8.02 8.96 -0.96
N LEU A 138 -9.01 8.83 -0.08
CA LEU A 138 -9.34 7.55 0.56
C LEU A 138 -9.91 6.51 -0.40
N ARG A 139 -10.51 6.93 -1.53
CA ARG A 139 -10.97 6.03 -2.59
C ARG A 139 -9.88 5.69 -3.62
N SER A 140 -8.74 6.37 -3.60
CA SER A 140 -7.61 6.06 -4.47
C SER A 140 -7.01 4.68 -4.14
N GLU A 141 -6.27 4.10 -5.09
CA GLU A 141 -5.51 2.85 -4.89
C GLU A 141 -6.31 1.72 -4.19
N ASN A 142 -7.55 1.49 -4.65
CA ASN A 142 -8.46 0.44 -4.16
C ASN A 142 -9.12 0.68 -2.80
N GLY A 143 -9.05 1.90 -2.26
CA GLY A 143 -9.75 2.28 -1.04
C GLY A 143 -8.87 2.17 0.21
N PRO A 144 -9.47 2.41 1.41
CA PRO A 144 -8.72 2.33 2.66
C PRO A 144 -8.32 0.89 2.98
N ILE A 145 -7.11 0.71 3.51
CA ILE A 145 -6.58 -0.61 3.89
C ILE A 145 -6.72 -0.89 5.39
N THR A 146 -7.01 0.13 6.21
CA THR A 146 -7.26 -0.03 7.64
C THR A 146 -8.71 0.26 8.00
N GLY A 147 -9.16 -0.26 9.15
CA GLY A 147 -10.46 0.09 9.73
C GLY A 147 -10.58 1.58 10.03
N ASP A 148 -9.50 2.18 10.54
CA ASP A 148 -9.44 3.61 10.81
C ASP A 148 -9.57 4.44 9.53
N GLY A 149 -8.91 4.01 8.45
CA GLY A 149 -9.08 4.60 7.13
C GLY A 149 -10.50 4.45 6.58
N ARG A 150 -11.14 3.29 6.78
CA ARG A 150 -12.54 3.05 6.38
C ARG A 150 -13.50 3.95 7.17
N MET A 151 -13.29 4.10 8.47
CA MET A 151 -14.07 5.02 9.30
C MET A 151 -13.79 6.49 8.92
N ALA A 152 -12.55 6.86 8.62
CA ALA A 152 -12.19 8.18 8.12
C ALA A 152 -12.88 8.50 6.78
N LEU A 153 -13.08 7.49 5.93
CA LEU A 153 -13.84 7.63 4.69
C LEU A 153 -15.31 7.90 4.99
N ALA A 154 -15.93 7.16 5.90
CA ALA A 154 -17.30 7.42 6.33
C ALA A 154 -17.47 8.84 6.90
N ILE A 155 -16.58 9.27 7.80
CA ILE A 155 -16.58 10.63 8.38
C ILE A 155 -16.47 11.68 7.27
N SER A 156 -15.56 11.47 6.31
CA SER A 156 -15.35 12.40 5.21
C SER A 156 -16.56 12.46 4.25
N LEU A 157 -17.21 11.33 3.97
CA LEU A 157 -18.43 11.26 3.18
C LEU A 157 -19.59 11.98 3.86
N LYS A 158 -19.75 11.82 5.18
CA LYS A 158 -20.75 12.54 5.96
C LYS A 158 -20.53 14.05 5.87
N ALA A 159 -19.28 14.50 6.02
CA ALA A 159 -18.91 15.91 5.88
C ALA A 159 -19.11 16.43 4.45
N ASN A 160 -18.98 15.57 3.43
CA ASN A 160 -19.25 15.86 2.03
C ASN A 160 -20.75 15.77 1.64
N GLY A 161 -21.65 15.57 2.62
CA GLY A 161 -23.10 15.49 2.40
C GLY A 161 -23.64 14.12 1.97
N GLN A 162 -22.77 13.12 1.77
CA GLN A 162 -23.14 11.77 1.33
C GLN A 162 -23.56 10.88 2.52
N ARG A 163 -24.61 11.29 3.24
CA ARG A 163 -24.98 10.72 4.55
C ARG A 163 -25.38 9.23 4.51
N SER A 164 -26.10 8.77 3.50
CA SER A 164 -26.53 7.36 3.41
C SER A 164 -25.33 6.43 3.26
N GLU A 165 -24.46 6.73 2.29
CA GLU A 165 -23.24 5.97 2.04
C GLU A 165 -22.29 6.00 3.26
N ALA A 166 -22.16 7.17 3.90
CA ALA A 166 -21.38 7.31 5.11
C ALA A 166 -21.87 6.37 6.23
N ALA A 167 -23.19 6.30 6.46
CA ALA A 167 -23.76 5.43 7.48
C ALA A 167 -23.57 3.94 7.18
N GLU A 168 -23.67 3.54 5.91
CA GLU A 168 -23.40 2.16 5.48
C GLU A 168 -21.95 1.76 5.73
N ILE A 169 -21.00 2.60 5.29
CA ILE A 169 -19.56 2.35 5.49
C ILE A 169 -19.20 2.37 6.98
N ALA A 170 -19.75 3.32 7.75
CA ALA A 170 -19.53 3.38 9.19
C ALA A 170 -20.03 2.12 9.91
N ARG A 171 -21.22 1.62 9.57
CA ARG A 171 -21.75 0.36 10.15
C ARG A 171 -20.85 -0.82 9.84
N ALA A 172 -20.42 -0.98 8.59
CA ALA A 172 -19.52 -2.06 8.20
C ALA A 172 -18.18 -1.97 8.97
N ALA A 173 -17.55 -0.79 8.97
CA ALA A 173 -16.30 -0.56 9.72
C ALA A 173 -16.45 -0.83 11.22
N TRP A 174 -17.57 -0.39 11.81
CA TRP A 174 -17.85 -0.58 13.23
C TRP A 174 -18.03 -2.04 13.63
N ARG A 175 -18.65 -2.86 12.78
CA ARG A 175 -18.87 -4.28 13.08
C ARG A 175 -17.61 -5.12 12.85
N ASP A 176 -16.94 -4.88 11.72
CA ASP A 176 -16.03 -5.87 11.15
C ASP A 176 -14.55 -5.47 11.27
N ASP A 177 -14.24 -4.18 11.38
CA ASP A 177 -12.85 -3.71 11.36
C ASP A 177 -12.28 -3.50 12.77
N ALA A 178 -10.96 -3.74 12.89
CA ALA A 178 -10.18 -3.28 14.02
C ALA A 178 -10.03 -1.75 13.94
N LEU A 179 -10.42 -1.06 15.02
CA LEU A 179 -10.31 0.39 15.14
C LEU A 179 -9.39 0.74 16.31
N SER A 180 -8.64 1.83 16.18
CA SER A 180 -7.99 2.45 17.33
C SER A 180 -9.03 2.94 18.33
N THR A 181 -8.63 3.14 19.59
CA THR A 181 -9.56 3.63 20.62
C THR A 181 -10.07 5.03 20.26
N GLU A 182 -9.18 5.86 19.74
CA GLU A 182 -9.48 7.21 19.26
C GLU A 182 -10.52 7.18 18.13
N MET A 183 -10.39 6.24 17.20
CA MET A 183 -11.35 6.09 16.11
C MET A 183 -12.68 5.48 16.58
N GLU A 184 -12.67 4.56 17.55
CA GLU A 184 -13.91 4.06 18.18
C GLU A 184 -14.72 5.21 18.79
N ASP A 185 -14.06 6.06 19.57
CA ASP A 185 -14.70 7.19 20.24
C ASP A 185 -15.26 8.18 19.20
N ARG A 186 -14.49 8.45 18.14
CA ARG A 186 -14.92 9.31 17.04
C ARG A 186 -16.08 8.71 16.24
N ALA A 187 -16.07 7.40 16.01
CA ALA A 187 -17.17 6.70 15.36
C ALA A 187 -18.46 6.81 16.17
N LEU A 188 -18.41 6.62 17.48
CA LEU A 188 -19.56 6.80 18.37
C LEU A 188 -20.06 8.26 18.37
N ALA A 189 -19.15 9.23 18.40
CA ALA A 189 -19.52 10.64 18.33
C ALA A 189 -20.21 11.01 17.00
N GLU A 190 -19.71 10.49 15.88
CA GLU A 190 -20.18 10.86 14.54
C GLU A 190 -21.39 10.04 14.07
N PHE A 191 -21.49 8.77 14.48
CA PHE A 191 -22.42 7.81 13.90
C PHE A 191 -23.26 7.03 14.92
N SER A 192 -23.29 7.43 16.21
CA SER A 192 -24.11 6.74 17.23
C SER A 192 -25.56 6.49 16.82
N SER A 193 -26.21 7.43 16.12
CA SER A 193 -27.59 7.26 15.64
C SER A 193 -27.74 6.31 14.45
N ALA A 194 -26.63 5.99 13.75
CA ALA A 194 -26.61 5.04 12.65
C ALA A 194 -26.37 3.59 13.13
N PHE A 195 -25.88 3.41 14.35
CA PHE A 195 -25.59 2.10 14.94
C PHE A 195 -26.79 1.56 15.71
N THR A 196 -27.14 0.32 15.40
CA THR A 196 -28.19 -0.42 16.12
C THR A 196 -27.60 -1.19 17.30
N SER A 197 -28.46 -1.70 18.18
CA SER A 197 -28.03 -2.63 19.23
C SER A 197 -27.35 -3.87 18.67
N GLU A 198 -27.76 -4.32 17.48
CA GLU A 198 -27.17 -5.47 16.78
C GLU A 198 -25.77 -5.15 16.26
N ASP A 199 -25.54 -3.93 15.78
CA ASP A 199 -24.20 -3.47 15.36
C ASP A 199 -23.24 -3.39 16.55
N HIS A 200 -23.73 -2.95 17.71
CA HIS A 200 -22.96 -2.99 18.94
C HIS A 200 -22.68 -4.41 19.41
N ALA A 201 -23.64 -5.34 19.30
CA ALA A 201 -23.46 -6.74 19.67
C ALA A 201 -22.41 -7.42 18.78
N ALA A 202 -22.47 -7.20 17.46
CA ALA A 202 -21.48 -7.71 16.52
C ALA A 202 -20.07 -7.20 16.84
N ARG A 203 -19.93 -5.91 17.16
CA ARG A 203 -18.63 -5.37 17.58
C ARG A 203 -18.15 -5.97 18.90
N VAL A 204 -19.02 -6.10 19.90
CA VAL A 204 -18.68 -6.75 21.18
C VAL A 204 -18.15 -8.15 20.94
N ASP A 205 -18.81 -8.92 20.08
CA ASP A 205 -18.37 -10.27 19.72
C ASP A 205 -17.00 -10.28 19.04
N GLY A 206 -16.77 -9.38 18.08
CA GLY A 206 -15.46 -9.23 17.42
C GLY A 206 -14.35 -8.74 18.37
N LEU A 207 -14.68 -7.93 19.37
CA LEU A 207 -13.75 -7.50 20.42
C LEU A 207 -13.38 -8.65 21.36
N LEU A 208 -14.37 -9.44 21.77
CA LEU A 208 -14.15 -10.61 22.62
C LEU A 208 -13.33 -11.69 21.92
N TRP A 209 -13.53 -11.90 20.62
CA TRP A 209 -12.68 -12.80 19.83
C TRP A 209 -11.21 -12.39 19.91
N ARG A 210 -10.92 -11.08 19.91
CA ARG A 210 -9.56 -10.51 19.95
C ARG A 210 -9.04 -10.28 21.38
N ASP A 211 -9.65 -10.91 22.38
CA ASP A 211 -9.33 -10.77 23.81
C ASP A 211 -9.40 -9.31 24.34
N GLN A 212 -10.16 -8.43 23.67
CA GLN A 212 -10.30 -7.01 24.04
C GLN A 212 -11.45 -6.79 25.05
N HIS A 213 -11.39 -7.48 26.19
CA HIS A 213 -12.45 -7.49 27.20
C HIS A 213 -12.83 -6.10 27.72
N THR A 214 -11.85 -5.22 27.97
CA THR A 214 -12.11 -3.85 28.45
C THR A 214 -12.94 -3.06 27.43
N ALA A 215 -12.57 -3.11 26.15
CA ALA A 215 -13.32 -2.44 25.09
C ALA A 215 -14.73 -3.02 24.95
N ALA A 216 -14.86 -4.35 24.97
CA ALA A 216 -16.16 -5.03 24.93
C ALA A 216 -17.08 -4.58 26.08
N ARG A 217 -16.56 -4.50 27.31
CA ARG A 217 -17.32 -4.06 28.50
C ARG A 217 -17.89 -2.65 28.35
N ARG A 218 -17.17 -1.72 27.70
CA ARG A 218 -17.65 -0.33 27.46
C ARG A 218 -18.89 -0.27 26.56
N LEU A 219 -19.08 -1.26 25.70
CA LEU A 219 -20.18 -1.31 24.75
C LEU A 219 -21.41 -2.06 25.29
N LEU A 220 -21.28 -2.84 26.37
CA LEU A 220 -22.39 -3.59 26.96
C LEU A 220 -23.65 -2.76 27.27
N PRO A 221 -23.57 -1.47 27.69
CA PRO A 221 -24.77 -0.64 27.86
C PRO A 221 -25.58 -0.42 26.58
N ARG A 222 -24.98 -0.61 25.40
CA ARG A 222 -25.56 -0.34 24.07
C ARG A 222 -26.10 -1.58 23.36
N VAL A 223 -25.89 -2.76 23.92
CA VAL A 223 -26.42 -4.02 23.37
C VAL A 223 -27.71 -4.44 24.09
N SER A 224 -28.45 -5.37 23.49
CA SER A 224 -29.66 -5.93 24.10
C SER A 224 -29.34 -6.66 25.41
N THR A 225 -30.36 -6.88 26.24
CA THR A 225 -30.19 -7.65 27.49
C THR A 225 -29.66 -9.06 27.21
N ALA A 226 -30.15 -9.71 26.15
CA ALA A 226 -29.73 -11.06 25.78
C ALA A 226 -28.25 -11.10 25.38
N ASP A 227 -27.81 -10.18 24.51
CA ASP A 227 -26.42 -10.11 24.06
C ASP A 227 -25.48 -9.77 25.22
N ARG A 228 -25.93 -8.92 26.15
CA ARG A 228 -25.16 -8.58 27.35
C ARG A 228 -24.89 -9.78 28.24
N LEU A 229 -25.88 -10.67 28.41
CA LEU A 229 -25.72 -11.90 29.18
C LEU A 229 -24.74 -12.85 28.50
N LEU A 230 -24.85 -13.02 27.19
CA LEU A 230 -23.92 -13.83 26.39
C LEU A 230 -22.49 -13.30 26.50
N ALA A 231 -22.30 -11.99 26.32
CA ALA A 231 -21.00 -11.35 26.41
C ALA A 231 -20.39 -11.48 27.81
N ASN A 232 -21.18 -11.29 28.89
CA ASN A 232 -20.69 -11.48 30.26
C ASN A 232 -20.27 -12.93 30.52
N ALA A 233 -21.00 -13.91 29.99
CA ALA A 233 -20.63 -15.32 30.13
C ALA A 233 -19.32 -15.67 29.41
N ARG A 234 -19.00 -14.99 28.31
CA ARG A 234 -17.72 -15.14 27.58
C ARG A 234 -16.54 -14.45 28.28
N ILE A 235 -16.80 -13.45 29.12
CA ILE A 235 -15.75 -12.71 29.83
C ILE A 235 -15.40 -13.34 31.18
N ALA A 236 -16.37 -14.04 31.81
CA ALA A 236 -16.21 -14.67 33.12
C ALA A 236 -15.25 -15.87 33.07
#